data_AF-A0A9D9FAZ3-F1
#
_entry.id   AF-A0A9D9FAZ3-F1
#
_cell.length_a   1.000
_cell.length_b   1.000
_cell.length_c   1.000
_cell.angle_alpha   90.00
_cell.angle_beta   90.00
_cell.angle_gamma   90.00
#
_symmetry.space_group_name_H-M   'P 1'
#
loop_
_entity.id
_entity.type
_entity.pdbx_description
1 polymer ?
#
loop_
_entity_poly.entity_id
_entity_poly.type
_entity_poly.pdbx_seq_one_letter_code
_entity_poly.pdbx_strand_id
1 'polypeptide(L)' 'MSYFAFANLNDRDLHAIKELETKLGRPLVALKEVEMAPAQLDENALSQVRDLEGKLGVALVAVN' A
#
# COMPACT_ATOMS: atom_id res chain seq x y z
N MET A 1 -6.96 -1.29 7.43
CA MET A 1 -6.59 -1.37 6.01
C MET A 1 -5.08 -1.20 5.95
N SER A 2 -4.38 -2.15 5.34
CA SER A 2 -2.92 -2.16 5.29
C SER A 2 -2.46 -1.43 4.03
N TYR A 3 -1.70 -0.36 4.20
CA TYR A 3 -1.11 0.39 3.09
C TYR A 3 0.32 -0.09 2.89
N PHE A 4 0.80 -0.07 1.66
CA PHE A 4 2.08 -0.66 1.34
C PHE A 4 2.99 0.33 0.65
N ALA A 5 4.16 0.59 1.24
CA ALA A 5 5.24 1.33 0.62
C ALA A 5 6.33 0.38 0.12
N PHE A 6 7.20 0.85 -0.78
CA PHE A 6 8.40 0.09 -1.12
C PHE A 6 9.26 -0.12 0.12
N ALA A 7 9.58 -1.38 0.43
CA ALA A 7 10.42 -1.71 1.56
C ALA A 7 11.85 -1.22 1.32
N ASN A 8 12.42 -0.49 2.29
CA ASN A 8 13.83 -0.13 2.27
C ASN A 8 14.63 -1.33 2.83
N LEU A 9 15.21 -2.12 1.94
CA LEU A 9 15.90 -3.37 2.26
C LEU A 9 17.41 -3.16 2.26
N ASN A 10 18.10 -3.75 3.25
CA ASN A 10 19.56 -3.84 3.21
C ASN A 10 20.00 -5.03 2.32
N ASP A 11 21.30 -5.12 2.03
CA ASP A 11 21.85 -6.13 1.13
C ASP A 11 21.60 -7.57 1.60
N ARG A 12 21.57 -7.81 2.92
CA ARG A 12 21.30 -9.13 3.49
C ARG A 12 19.86 -9.56 3.23
N ASP A 13 18.91 -8.66 3.45
CA ASP A 13 17.49 -8.94 3.26
C ASP A 13 17.16 -9.10 1.77
N LEU A 14 17.81 -8.32 0.91
CA LEU A 14 17.69 -8.45 -0.54
C LEU A 14 18.22 -9.80 -1.04
N HIS A 15 19.33 -10.30 -0.48
CA HIS A 15 19.88 -11.62 -0.83
C HIS A 15 18.91 -12.75 -0.46
N ALA A 16 18.30 -12.69 0.72
CA ALA A 16 17.32 -13.68 1.16
C ALA A 16 16.09 -13.73 0.23
N ILE A 17 15.61 -12.56 -0.23
CA ILE A 17 14.50 -12.48 -1.18
C ILE A 17 14.88 -13.11 -2.53
N LYS A 18 16.06 -12.79 -3.07
CA LYS A 18 16.53 -13.34 -4.36
C LYS A 18 16.70 -14.86 -4.33
N GLU A 19 17.18 -15.41 -3.21
CA GLU A 19 17.25 -16.86 -3.04
C GLU A 19 15.86 -17.51 -3.08
N LEU A 20 14.87 -16.86 -2.46
CA LEU A 20 13.50 -17.34 -2.45
C LEU A 20 12.85 -17.23 -3.83
N GLU A 21 13.04 -16.12 -4.55
CA GLU A 21 12.58 -15.95 -5.93
C GLU A 21 13.12 -17.03 -6.85
N THR A 22 14.41 -17.36 -6.71
CA THR A 22 15.07 -18.42 -7.48
C THR A 22 14.43 -19.79 -7.21
N LYS A 23 14.07 -20.09 -5.95
CA LYS A 23 13.40 -21.33 -5.57
C LYS A 23 11.96 -21.41 -6.09
N LEU A 24 11.26 -20.27 -6.14
CA LEU A 24 9.85 -20.19 -6.57
C LEU A 24 9.68 -20.03 -8.08
N GLY A 25 10.72 -19.61 -8.80
CA GLY A 25 10.67 -19.31 -10.23
C GLY A 25 9.77 -18.12 -10.57
N ARG A 26 9.53 -17.23 -9.60
CA ARG A 26 8.64 -16.05 -9.74
C ARG A 26 9.22 -14.87 -8.96
N PRO A 27 9.12 -13.64 -9.48
CA PRO A 27 9.53 -12.44 -8.75
C PRO A 27 8.58 -12.15 -7.58
N LEU A 28 9.12 -11.58 -6.51
CA LEU A 28 8.40 -11.18 -5.31
C LEU A 28 8.45 -9.65 -5.16
N VAL A 29 7.33 -9.06 -4.75
CA VAL A 29 7.27 -7.63 -4.43
C VAL A 29 7.27 -7.47 -2.91
N ALA A 30 8.34 -6.87 -2.38
CA ALA A 30 8.45 -6.55 -0.96
C ALA A 30 7.71 -5.25 -0.66
N LEU A 31 6.58 -5.39 0.01
CA LEU A 31 5.73 -4.30 0.44
C LEU A 31 5.84 -4.16 1.96
N LYS A 32 6.19 -2.97 2.44
CA LYS A 32 6.18 -2.66 3.86
C LYS A 32 4.82 -2.13 4.25
N GLU A 33 4.19 -2.76 5.23
CA GLU A 33 2.97 -2.24 5.83
C GLU A 33 3.23 -0.87 6.49
N VAL A 34 2.42 0.11 6.14
CA VAL A 34 2.40 1.43 6.72
C VAL A 34 1.16 1.49 7.60
N GLU A 35 1.38 1.58 8.91
CA GLU A 35 0.32 1.93 9.84
C GLU A 35 -0.03 3.40 9.64
N MET A 36 -1.25 3.68 9.18
CA MET A 36 -1.77 5.03 9.11
C MET A 36 -3.12 5.12 9.81
N ALA A 37 -3.29 6.16 10.60
CA ALA A 37 -4.56 6.46 11.24
C ALA A 37 -5.51 7.07 10.20
N PRO A 38 -6.81 6.71 10.21
CA PRO A 38 -7.79 7.39 9.38
C PRO A 38 -7.78 8.89 9.63
N ALA A 39 -7.79 9.66 8.55
CA ALA A 39 -7.94 11.11 8.63
C ALA A 39 -9.41 11.48 8.85
N GLN A 40 -9.67 12.46 9.71
CA GLN A 40 -11.01 13.08 9.77
C GLN A 40 -11.17 13.99 8.57
N LEU A 41 -12.27 13.81 7.84
CA LEU A 41 -12.66 14.65 6.72
C LEU A 41 -13.89 15.47 7.12
N ASP A 42 -13.92 16.71 6.65
CA ASP A 42 -15.16 17.49 6.65
C ASP A 42 -16.10 17.02 5.53
N GLU A 43 -17.36 17.49 5.57
CA GLU A 43 -18.39 17.12 4.59
C GLU A 43 -18.01 17.47 3.15
N ASN A 44 -17.28 18.56 2.93
CA ASN A 44 -16.87 18.97 1.60
C ASN A 44 -15.81 18.01 1.03
N ALA A 45 -14.78 17.70 1.82
CA ALA A 45 -13.76 16.73 1.45
C ALA A 45 -14.35 15.33 1.26
N LEU A 46 -15.30 14.93 2.13
CA LEU A 46 -15.99 13.66 2.00
C LEU A 46 -16.82 13.55 0.71
N SER A 47 -17.50 14.63 0.30
CA SER A 47 -18.22 14.69 -0.97
C SER A 47 -17.29 14.47 -2.16
N GLN A 48 -16.12 15.11 -2.16
CA GLN A 48 -15.14 14.96 -3.24
C GLN A 48 -14.60 13.52 -3.34
N VAL A 49 -14.36 12.88 -2.19
CA VAL A 49 -13.93 11.47 -2.15
C VAL A 49 -15.01 10.58 -2.76
N ARG A 50 -16.28 10.74 -2.36
CA ARG A 50 -17.40 9.93 -2.88
C ARG A 50 -17.58 10.05 -4.39
N ASP A 51 -17.44 11.27 -4.93
CA ASP A 51 -17.52 11.50 -6.37
C ASP A 51 -16.42 10.75 -7.14
N LEU A 52 -15.22 10.65 -6.55
CA LEU A 52 -14.10 9.93 -7.14
C LEU A 52 -14.27 8.41 -7.01
N GLU A 53 -14.71 7.93 -5.85
CA GLU A 53 -15.04 6.52 -5.62
C GLU A 53 -16.04 6.00 -6.65
N GLY A 54 -17.11 6.77 -6.93
CA GLY A 54 -18.11 6.43 -7.93
C GLY A 54 -17.54 6.33 -9.35
N LYS A 55 -16.57 7.18 -9.71
CA LYS A 55 -15.92 7.15 -11.03
C LYS A 55 -14.95 5.97 -11.18
N LEU A 56 -14.25 5.62 -10.11
CA LEU A 56 -13.21 4.59 -10.14
C LEU A 56 -13.75 3.18 -9.83
N GLY A 57 -14.94 3.07 -9.23
CA GLY A 57 -15.51 1.80 -8.79
C GLY A 57 -14.74 1.17 -7.62
N VAL A 58 -14.05 1.99 -6.82
CA VAL A 58 -13.28 1.55 -5.65
C VAL A 58 -13.63 2.41 -4.44
N ALA A 59 -13.41 1.87 -3.24
CA ALA A 59 -13.48 2.65 -2.00
C ALA A 59 -12.11 3.28 -1.70
N LEU A 60 -12.12 4.55 -1.29
CA LEU A 60 -10.96 5.33 -0.93
C LEU A 60 -11.03 5.66 0.57
N VAL A 61 -9.92 5.47 1.27
CA VAL A 61 -9.82 5.79 2.70
C VAL A 61 -8.72 6.81 2.90
N ALA A 62 -9.10 7.98 3.42
CA ALA A 62 -8.18 9.03 3.79
C ALA A 62 -7.45 8.69 5.09
N VAL A 63 -6.17 9.03 5.14
CA VAL A 63 -5.21 8.61 6.15
C VAL A 63 -4.22 9.73 6.47
N ASN A 64 -3.70 9.78 7.69
CA ASN A 64 -2.67 10.71 8.17
C ASN A 64 -1.25 10.18 7.98
#